data_AF-A0A7J9KAB5-F1
#
_entry.id   AF-A0A7J9KAB5-F1
#
_cell.length_a   1.000
_cell.length_b   1.000
_cell.length_c   1.000
_cell.angle_alpha   90.00
_cell.angle_beta   90.00
_cell.angle_gamma   90.00
#
_symmetry.space_group_name_H-M   'P 1'
#
loop_
_entity.id
_entity.type
_entity.pdbx_description
1 polymer ?
#
loop_
_entity_poly.entity_id
_entity_poly.type
_entity_poly.pdbx_seq_one_letter_code
_entity_poly.pdbx_strand_id
1 'polypeptide(L)' 'MYRATQMNVEWAEVVALKEGIVLAHNNNITKAIFETGCVSLVNHFKNHWD' A
#
# COMPACT_ATOMS: atom_id res chain seq x y z
N MET A 1 9.88 -6.41 -25.16
CA MET A 1 9.02 -5.21 -25.08
C MET A 1 8.48 -5.10 -23.67
N TYR A 2 9.07 -4.26 -22.83
CA TYR A 2 8.49 -3.98 -21.51
C TYR A 2 7.27 -3.08 -21.74
N ARG A 3 6.06 -3.65 -21.57
CA ARG A 3 4.87 -2.82 -21.41
C ARG A 3 5.13 -1.99 -20.16
N ALA A 4 5.44 -0.71 -20.34
CA ALA A 4 5.34 0.26 -19.27
C ALA A 4 3.86 0.29 -18.89
N THR A 5 3.47 -0.55 -17.92
CA THR A 5 2.18 -0.43 -17.28
C THR A 5 2.16 0.97 -16.72
N GLN A 6 1.36 1.85 -17.31
CA GLN A 6 1.17 3.21 -16.82
C GLN A 6 0.73 3.06 -15.37
N MET A 7 1.65 3.30 -14.43
CA MET A 7 1.39 3.13 -13.01
C MET A 7 0.44 4.27 -12.65
N ASN A 8 -0.85 3.95 -12.57
CA ASN A 8 -1.82 4.88 -12.01
C ASN A 8 -1.39 5.16 -10.56
N VAL A 9 -1.59 6.40 -10.10
CA VAL A 9 -1.18 6.86 -8.75
C VAL A 9 -1.67 5.89 -7.68
N GLU A 10 -2.89 5.36 -7.83
CA GLU A 10 -3.45 4.36 -6.91
C GLU A 10 -2.64 3.06 -6.84
N TRP A 11 -2.15 2.55 -7.98
CA TRP A 11 -1.31 1.35 -8.01
C TRP A 11 0.07 1.59 -7.37
N ALA A 12 0.61 2.80 -7.52
CA ALA A 12 1.86 3.17 -6.87
C ALA A 12 1.74 3.16 -5.35
N GLU A 13 0.62 3.70 -4.84
CA GLU A 13 0.32 3.73 -3.40
C GLU A 13 0.11 2.32 -2.83
N VAL A 14 -0.57 1.43 -3.55
CA VAL A 14 -0.72 0.02 -3.16
C VAL A 14 0.65 -0.68 -3.06
N VAL A 15 1.53 -0.47 -4.05
CA VAL A 15 2.87 -1.06 -4.05
C VAL A 15 3.69 -0.51 -2.88
N ALA A 16 3.66 0.81 -2.64
CA ALA A 16 4.36 1.43 -1.52
C ALA A 16 3.90 0.87 -0.16
N LEU A 17 2.59 0.68 0.03
CA LEU A 17 2.04 0.07 1.24
C LEU A 17 2.54 -1.38 1.41
N LYS A 18 2.55 -2.17 0.34
CA LYS A 18 3.04 -3.56 0.38
C LYS A 18 4.50 -3.64 0.79
N GLU A 19 5.36 -2.80 0.20
CA GLU A 19 6.78 -2.73 0.57
C GLU A 19 6.96 -2.29 2.03
N GLY A 20 6.15 -1.33 2.50
CA GLY A 20 6.12 -0.90 3.90
C GLY A 20 5.78 -2.03 4.87
N ILE A 21 4.80 -2.87 4.54
CA ILE A 21 4.42 -4.04 5.36
C ILE A 21 5.57 -5.06 5.41
N VAL A 22 6.20 -5.36 4.27
CA VAL A 22 7.35 -6.27 4.21
C VAL A 22 8.51 -5.74 5.06
N LEU A 23 8.78 -4.43 4.98
CA LEU A 23 9.81 -3.79 5.78
C LEU A 23 9.50 -3.88 7.28
N ALA A 24 8.26 -3.60 7.69
CA ALA A 24 7.83 -3.73 9.08
C ALA A 24 8.01 -5.17 9.60
N HIS A 25 7.59 -6.15 8.80
CA HIS A 25 7.75 -7.57 9.11
C HIS A 25 9.22 -7.96 9.28
N ASN A 26 10.09 -7.54 8.35
CA ASN A 26 11.52 -7.83 8.41
C ASN A 26 12.22 -7.20 9.63
N ASN A 27 11.65 -6.14 10.21
CA ASN A 27 12.14 -5.48 11.41
C ASN A 27 11.42 -5.94 12.69
N ASN A 28 10.62 -7.01 12.64
CA ASN A 28 9.82 -7.51 13.77
C ASN A 28 8.87 -6.46 14.37
N ILE A 29 8.41 -5.51 13.56
CA ILE A 29 7.45 -4.49 13.99
C ILE A 29 6.05 -5.11 13.95
N THR A 30 5.47 -5.34 15.12
CA THR A 30 4.15 -5.98 15.29
C THR A 30 2.98 -5.02 15.08
N LYS A 31 3.22 -3.71 15.21
CA LYS A 31 2.23 -2.66 14.93
C LYS A 31 2.93 -1.50 14.23
N ALA A 32 2.49 -1.18 13.01
CA ALA A 32 2.96 -0.06 12.23
C ALA A 32 1.77 0.81 11.81
N ILE A 33 1.97 2.12 11.80
CA ILE A 33 1.02 3.10 11.27
C ILE A 33 1.54 3.53 9.91
N PHE A 34 0.72 3.41 8.88
CA PHE A 34 1.04 3.84 7.52
C PHE A 34 0.18 5.06 7.16
N GLU A 35 0.83 6.14 6.73
CA GLU A 35 0.17 7.35 6.28
C GLU A 35 0.16 7.40 4.75
N THR A 36 -0.98 7.73 4.15
CA THR A 36 -1.13 7.89 2.69
C THR A 36 -2.10 9.02 2.39
N GLY A 37 -1.81 9.77 1.32
CA GLY A 37 -2.74 10.76 0.77
C GLY A 37 -3.81 10.16 -0.15
N CYS A 38 -3.75 8.84 -0.41
CA CYS A 38 -4.63 8.14 -1.32
C CYS A 38 -5.95 7.74 -0.64
N VAL A 39 -6.95 8.61 -0.74
CA VAL A 39 -8.27 8.41 -0.09
C VAL A 39 -8.96 7.13 -0.58
N SER A 40 -8.83 6.78 -1.86
CA SER A 40 -9.43 5.56 -2.42
C SER A 40 -8.83 4.29 -1.81
N LEU A 41 -7.53 4.28 -1.55
CA LEU A 41 -6.84 3.18 -0.86
C LEU A 41 -7.34 3.02 0.57
N VAL A 42 -7.46 4.11 1.33
CA VAL A 42 -7.99 4.10 2.69
C VAL A 42 -9.42 3.54 2.72
N ASN A 43 -10.27 3.97 1.80
CA ASN A 43 -11.65 3.50 1.71
C ASN A 43 -11.73 2.02 1.33
N HIS A 44 -10.87 1.54 0.43
CA HIS A 44 -10.81 0.14 0.05
C HIS A 44 -10.52 -0.75 1.26
N PHE A 45 -9.52 -0.42 2.07
CA PHE A 45 -9.18 -1.21 3.26
C PHE A 45 -10.23 -1.11 4.37
N LYS A 46 -10.85 0.05 4.57
CA LYS A 46 -11.94 0.20 5.56
C LYS A 46 -13.15 -0.66 5.21
N ASN A 47 -13.52 -0.74 3.94
CA ASN A 47 -14.71 -1.46 3.49
C ASN A 47 -14.53 -2.99 3.43
N HIS A 48 -13.29 -3.49 3.48
CA HIS A 48 -12.99 -4.93 3.46
C HIS A 48 -12.58 -5.49 4.83
N TRP A 49 -12.79 -4.71 5.90
CA TRP A 49 -12.50 -5.12 7.28
C TRP A 49 -13.77 -5.44 8.11
N ASP A 50 -14.97 -5.24 7.56
CA ASP A 50 -16.23 -5.83 8.06
C ASP A 50 -16.40 -7.28 7.59
#